data_AF-A0A7V0L2Q9-F1
#
_entry.id   AF-A0A7V0L2Q9-F1
#
_cell.length_a   1.000
_cell.length_b   1.000
_cell.length_c   1.000
_cell.angle_alpha   90.00
_cell.angle_beta   90.00
_cell.angle_gamma   90.00
#
_symmetry.space_group_name_H-M   'P 1'
#
loop_
_entity.id
_entity.type
_entity.pdbx_description
1 polymer ?
#
loop_
_entity_poly.entity_id
_entity_poly.type
_entity_poly.pdbx_seq_one_letter_code
_entity_poly.pdbx_strand_id
1 'polypeptide(L)'
;MKRLTFLLVFLTCVTFQTRGATKSDYLNVIKAARNNLSAQYQQKLSGWEKTYIPDAFSGYAPPSFPVQLVEGDGFLYHVTGQAMYAKEAVKVLIEIGRLRTYFPAAYRSYQKEYRYGLPPMTNFFHLIPYIRSYLWIKSSGMMTPDQKSEIEKNIAQTADYVFRFHEWGPMNRSILRAAALMAASKALPKHPR
;
A
#
# COMPACT_ATOMS: atom_id res chain seq x y z
N MET A 1 -45.44 2.55 52.35
CA MET A 1 -44.17 3.13 51.82
C MET A 1 -43.15 2.09 51.31
N LYS A 2 -43.55 0.88 50.86
CA LYS A 2 -42.60 -0.14 50.35
C LYS A 2 -42.81 -0.56 48.88
N ARG A 3 -43.77 0.05 48.18
CA ARG A 3 -44.10 -0.28 46.77
C ARG A 3 -43.53 0.68 45.73
N LEU A 4 -42.96 1.81 46.15
CA LEU A 4 -42.44 2.83 45.22
C LEU A 4 -40.96 2.61 44.84
N THR A 5 -40.21 1.83 45.62
CA THR A 5 -38.77 1.61 45.40
C THR A 5 -38.49 0.57 44.31
N PHE A 6 -39.45 -0.29 43.98
CA PHE A 6 -39.26 -1.34 42.96
C PHE A 6 -39.48 -0.85 41.52
N LEU A 7 -40.19 0.27 41.33
CA LEU A 7 -40.43 0.83 40.00
C LEU A 7 -39.24 1.62 39.46
N LEU A 8 -38.32 2.08 40.33
CA LEU A 8 -37.17 2.89 39.93
C LEU A 8 -35.96 2.05 39.47
N VAL A 9 -35.92 0.76 39.79
CA VAL A 9 -34.83 -0.15 39.39
C VAL A 9 -35.04 -0.74 38.00
N PHE A 10 -36.28 -0.75 37.49
CA PHE A 10 -36.58 -1.21 36.13
C PHE A 10 -36.37 -0.13 35.05
N LEU A 11 -36.25 1.15 35.43
CA LEU A 11 -36.08 2.27 34.49
C LEU A 11 -34.61 2.63 34.21
N THR A 12 -33.65 1.91 34.82
CA THR A 12 -32.21 2.04 34.54
C THR A 12 -31.66 0.90 33.69
N CYS A 13 -32.52 0.18 32.96
CA CYS A 13 -32.11 -0.40 31.68
C CYS A 13 -31.98 0.75 30.66
N VAL A 14 -31.06 1.68 30.92
CA VAL A 14 -30.51 2.56 29.90
C VAL A 14 -29.90 1.61 28.89
N THR A 15 -30.62 1.45 27.79
CA THR A 15 -30.14 0.75 26.60
C THR A 15 -28.85 1.43 26.18
N PHE A 16 -27.71 0.85 26.55
CA PHE A 16 -26.46 1.05 25.82
C PHE A 16 -26.69 0.43 24.44
N GLN A 17 -27.41 1.14 23.57
CA GLN A 17 -27.33 0.90 22.15
C GLN A 17 -25.90 1.30 21.78
N THR A 18 -25.04 0.30 21.67
CA THR A 18 -23.78 0.47 20.97
C THR A 18 -24.13 0.90 19.55
N ARG A 19 -24.02 2.19 19.26
CA ARG A 19 -24.16 2.67 17.90
C ARG A 19 -23.10 1.93 17.07
N GLY A 20 -23.55 1.12 16.13
CA GLY A 20 -22.65 0.44 15.20
C GLY A 20 -21.79 1.46 14.45
N ALA A 21 -20.55 1.11 14.17
CA ALA A 21 -19.66 1.97 13.39
C ALA A 21 -20.29 2.27 12.04
N THR A 22 -20.33 3.54 11.67
CA THR A 22 -20.85 4.00 10.39
C THR A 22 -19.72 4.12 9.36
N LYS A 23 -20.08 4.18 8.08
CA LYS A 23 -19.11 4.50 7.00
C LYS A 23 -18.31 5.77 7.31
N SER A 24 -18.95 6.80 7.88
CA SER A 24 -18.28 8.04 8.24
C SER A 24 -17.22 7.84 9.33
N ASP A 25 -17.49 6.96 10.31
CA ASP A 25 -16.55 6.66 11.39
C ASP A 25 -15.28 6.01 10.82
N TYR A 26 -15.43 5.02 9.93
CA TYR A 26 -14.30 4.41 9.22
C TYR A 26 -13.53 5.41 8.35
N LEU A 27 -14.23 6.27 7.59
CA LEU A 27 -13.58 7.28 6.78
C LEU A 27 -12.79 8.28 7.63
N ASN A 28 -13.30 8.66 8.80
CA ASN A 28 -12.59 9.55 9.72
C ASN A 28 -11.33 8.90 10.27
N VAL A 29 -11.38 7.62 10.64
CA VAL A 29 -10.20 6.86 11.07
C VAL A 29 -9.15 6.77 9.95
N ILE A 30 -9.57 6.45 8.73
CA ILE A 30 -8.67 6.36 7.57
C ILE A 30 -8.02 7.71 7.27
N LYS A 31 -8.81 8.80 7.28
CA LYS A 31 -8.29 10.17 7.10
C LYS A 31 -7.29 10.53 8.19
N ALA A 32 -7.59 10.25 9.46
CA ALA A 32 -6.71 10.55 10.58
C ALA A 32 -5.39 9.76 10.48
N ALA A 33 -5.46 8.46 10.20
CA ALA A 33 -4.28 7.60 10.02
C ALA A 33 -3.41 8.08 8.85
N ARG A 34 -4.03 8.37 7.70
CA ARG A 34 -3.35 8.91 6.52
C ARG A 34 -2.70 10.25 6.83
N ASN A 35 -3.40 11.18 7.48
CA ASN A 35 -2.88 12.51 7.79
C ASN A 35 -1.68 12.43 8.75
N ASN A 36 -1.77 11.57 9.78
CA ASN A 36 -0.67 11.33 10.69
C ASN A 36 0.56 10.76 9.97
N LEU A 37 0.36 9.78 9.08
CA LEU A 37 1.45 9.20 8.30
C LEU A 37 2.06 10.22 7.33
N SER A 38 1.22 10.98 6.61
CA SER A 38 1.64 12.02 5.68
C SER A 38 2.47 13.10 6.37
N ALA A 39 2.09 13.51 7.59
CA ALA A 39 2.82 14.52 8.37
C ALA A 39 4.24 14.07 8.76
N GLN A 40 4.43 12.77 8.97
CA GLN A 40 5.72 12.19 9.38
C GLN A 40 6.50 11.59 8.20
N TYR A 41 5.93 11.63 6.99
CA TYR A 41 6.38 10.80 5.88
C TYR A 41 7.84 11.05 5.50
N GLN A 42 8.22 12.32 5.33
CA GLN A 42 9.58 12.69 4.95
C GLN A 42 10.60 12.39 6.06
N GLN A 43 10.24 12.64 7.32
CA GLN A 43 11.10 12.28 8.46
C GLN A 43 11.34 10.76 8.53
N LYS A 44 10.29 9.95 8.35
CA LYS A 44 10.41 8.49 8.33
C LYS A 44 11.25 8.01 7.16
N LEU A 45 11.09 8.63 5.99
CA LEU A 45 11.86 8.29 4.80
C LEU A 45 13.34 8.59 4.97
N SER A 46 13.70 9.82 5.35
CA SER A 46 15.09 10.18 5.62
C SER A 46 15.68 9.37 6.78
N GLY A 47 14.87 9.00 7.78
CA GLY A 47 15.28 8.11 8.86
C GLY A 47 15.63 6.71 8.37
N TRP A 48 14.83 6.15 7.46
CA TRP A 48 15.13 4.88 6.79
C TRP A 48 16.38 5.00 5.92
N GLU A 49 16.50 6.03 5.10
CA GLU A 49 17.67 6.23 4.20
C GLU A 49 19.00 6.25 4.97
N LYS A 50 19.02 6.86 6.17
CA LYS A 50 20.22 6.93 7.02
C LYS A 50 20.54 5.63 7.75
N THR A 51 19.53 4.81 8.02
CA THR A 51 19.68 3.57 8.82
C THR A 51 19.61 2.30 7.98
N TYR A 52 19.35 2.43 6.67
CA TYR A 52 19.31 1.31 5.75
C TYR A 52 20.70 0.75 5.52
N ILE A 53 20.95 -0.43 6.07
CA ILE A 53 22.18 -1.19 5.88
C ILE A 53 21.85 -2.34 4.93
N PRO A 54 22.16 -2.21 3.63
CA PRO A 54 21.96 -3.29 2.68
C PRO A 54 22.99 -4.40 2.94
N ASP A 55 22.55 -5.65 2.80
CA ASP A 55 23.45 -6.80 2.79
C ASP A 55 23.05 -7.77 1.66
N ALA A 56 24.02 -8.56 1.20
CA ALA A 56 23.83 -9.45 0.06
C ALA A 56 22.84 -10.60 0.35
N PHE A 57 22.69 -11.00 1.62
CA PHE A 57 21.88 -12.14 2.04
C PHE A 57 20.40 -11.76 2.17
N SER A 58 20.09 -10.66 2.86
CA SER A 58 18.71 -10.19 3.05
C SER A 58 18.07 -9.61 1.79
N GLY A 59 18.90 -9.08 0.88
CA GLY A 59 18.44 -8.45 -0.36
C GLY A 59 17.81 -7.08 -0.16
N TYR A 60 17.15 -6.60 -1.20
CA TYR A 60 16.48 -5.31 -1.17
C TYR A 60 15.17 -5.40 -0.38
N ALA A 61 15.04 -4.57 0.66
CA ALA A 61 13.90 -4.53 1.56
C ALA A 61 13.47 -3.08 1.82
N PRO A 62 12.67 -2.46 0.94
CA PRO A 62 12.18 -1.11 1.14
C PRO A 62 11.17 -1.05 2.30
N PRO A 63 10.99 0.14 2.92
CA PRO A 63 10.03 0.31 3.99
C PRO A 63 8.59 0.17 3.48
N SER A 64 7.69 -0.28 4.35
CA SER A 64 6.27 -0.49 4.00
C SER A 64 5.42 0.79 4.03
N PHE A 65 5.83 1.79 4.81
CA PHE A 65 4.99 2.98 5.04
C PHE A 65 4.68 3.82 3.79
N PRO A 66 5.51 3.89 2.72
CA PRO A 66 5.09 4.53 1.47
C PRO A 66 3.90 3.83 0.82
N VAL A 67 3.87 2.50 0.87
CA VAL A 67 2.76 1.70 0.32
C VAL A 67 1.47 1.93 1.13
N GLN A 68 1.59 2.05 2.45
CA GLN A 68 0.47 2.38 3.34
C GLN A 68 -0.09 3.79 3.06
N LEU A 69 0.80 4.77 2.82
CA LEU A 69 0.38 6.13 2.50
C LEU A 69 -0.36 6.18 1.17
N VAL A 70 0.20 5.57 0.12
CA VAL A 70 -0.45 5.57 -1.20
C VAL A 70 -1.75 4.78 -1.21
N GLU A 71 -1.88 3.73 -0.40
CA GLU A 71 -3.15 3.01 -0.22
C GLU A 71 -4.22 3.93 0.36
N GLY A 72 -3.88 4.67 1.42
CA GLY A 72 -4.78 5.66 2.02
C GLY A 72 -5.17 6.75 1.01
N ASP A 73 -4.21 7.30 0.27
CA ASP A 73 -4.45 8.32 -0.74
C ASP A 73 -5.32 7.82 -1.89
N GLY A 74 -4.97 6.69 -2.49
CA GLY A 74 -5.74 6.10 -3.58
C GLY A 74 -7.18 5.79 -3.16
N PHE A 75 -7.37 5.23 -1.97
CA PHE A 75 -8.70 4.94 -1.44
C PHE A 75 -9.51 6.21 -1.18
N LEU A 76 -8.90 7.22 -0.54
CA LEU A 76 -9.57 8.49 -0.25
C LEU A 76 -9.94 9.22 -1.54
N TYR A 77 -9.08 9.20 -2.57
CA TYR A 77 -9.47 9.69 -3.90
C TYR A 77 -10.67 8.92 -4.45
N HIS A 78 -10.63 7.59 -4.43
CA HIS A 78 -11.70 6.75 -4.97
C HIS A 78 -13.07 7.04 -4.34
N VAL A 79 -13.12 7.26 -3.02
CA VAL A 79 -14.39 7.46 -2.30
C VAL A 79 -14.82 8.92 -2.15
N THR A 80 -13.95 9.89 -2.40
CA THR A 80 -14.26 11.32 -2.22
C THR A 80 -14.14 12.16 -3.50
N GLY A 81 -13.42 11.67 -4.52
CA GLY A 81 -13.11 12.40 -5.74
C GLY A 81 -12.11 13.55 -5.57
N GLN A 82 -11.57 13.79 -4.37
CA GLN A 82 -10.72 14.95 -4.12
C GLN A 82 -9.34 14.79 -4.76
N ALA A 83 -9.05 15.64 -5.75
CA ALA A 83 -7.83 15.58 -6.57
C ALA A 83 -6.52 15.63 -5.76
N MET A 84 -6.52 16.28 -4.59
CA MET A 84 -5.34 16.31 -3.71
C MET A 84 -4.84 14.91 -3.35
N TYR A 85 -5.73 13.95 -3.10
CA TYR A 85 -5.32 12.59 -2.75
C TYR A 85 -4.71 11.86 -3.95
N ALA A 86 -5.29 12.01 -5.14
CA ALA A 86 -4.68 11.46 -6.36
C ALA A 86 -3.29 12.06 -6.61
N LYS A 87 -3.13 13.37 -6.47
CA LYS A 87 -1.84 14.05 -6.66
C LYS A 87 -0.76 13.52 -5.72
N GLU A 88 -1.07 13.36 -4.43
CA GLU A 88 -0.12 12.79 -3.46
C GLU A 88 0.16 11.31 -3.74
N ALA A 89 -0.86 10.51 -4.11
CA ALA A 89 -0.65 9.12 -4.50
C ALA A 89 0.34 8.98 -5.67
N VAL A 90 0.23 9.83 -6.71
CA VAL A 90 1.16 9.82 -7.85
C VAL A 90 2.60 10.00 -7.40
N LYS A 91 2.84 11.00 -6.54
CA LYS A 91 4.18 11.29 -6.00
C LYS A 91 4.76 10.07 -5.28
N VAL A 92 3.98 9.46 -4.38
CA VAL A 92 4.44 8.34 -3.56
C VAL A 92 4.62 7.06 -4.40
N LEU A 93 3.76 6.79 -5.39
CA LEU A 93 3.92 5.64 -6.30
C LEU A 93 5.26 5.67 -7.05
N ILE A 94 5.67 6.86 -7.49
CA ILE A 94 6.96 7.07 -8.17
C ILE A 94 8.11 6.92 -7.19
N GLU A 95 7.99 7.52 -6.00
CA GLU A 95 9.04 7.49 -4.98
C GLU A 95 9.37 6.07 -4.52
N ILE A 96 8.37 5.19 -4.38
CA ILE A 96 8.57 3.75 -4.11
C ILE A 96 9.51 3.11 -5.15
N GLY A 97 9.34 3.47 -6.43
CA GLY A 97 10.23 3.00 -7.51
C GLY A 97 11.66 3.51 -7.39
N ARG A 98 11.87 4.67 -6.76
CA ARG A 98 13.19 5.27 -6.55
C ARG A 98 13.93 4.66 -5.38
N LEU A 99 13.27 4.11 -4.37
CA LEU A 99 13.92 3.54 -3.18
C LEU A 99 14.97 2.45 -3.51
N ARG A 100 14.82 1.77 -4.65
CA ARG A 100 15.78 0.76 -5.13
C ARG A 100 17.16 1.35 -5.49
N THR A 101 17.29 2.67 -5.65
CA THR A 101 18.58 3.32 -5.90
C THR A 101 19.49 3.26 -4.69
N TYR A 102 18.93 3.11 -3.49
CA TYR A 102 19.70 2.91 -2.25
C TYR A 102 20.27 1.49 -2.12
N PHE A 103 19.84 0.53 -2.97
CA PHE A 103 20.43 -0.80 -2.97
C PHE A 103 21.70 -0.85 -3.84
N PRO A 104 22.87 -1.22 -3.25
CA PRO A 104 24.15 -1.22 -3.96
C PRO A 104 24.13 -2.11 -5.20
N ALA A 105 24.68 -1.60 -6.30
CA ALA A 105 24.79 -2.36 -7.54
C ALA A 105 25.60 -3.65 -7.36
N ALA A 106 26.64 -3.61 -6.52
CA ALA A 106 27.48 -4.77 -6.19
C ALA A 106 26.66 -5.93 -5.63
N TYR A 107 25.60 -5.67 -4.85
CA TYR A 107 24.79 -6.73 -4.24
C TYR A 107 23.78 -7.37 -5.19
N ARG A 108 23.52 -6.75 -6.34
CA ARG A 108 22.51 -7.26 -7.28
C ARG A 108 22.90 -8.60 -7.91
N SER A 109 24.19 -8.84 -8.09
CA SER A 109 24.69 -10.11 -8.66
C SER A 109 24.62 -11.28 -7.69
N TYR A 110 24.43 -11.04 -6.38
CA TYR A 110 24.37 -12.10 -5.38
C TYR A 110 23.03 -12.84 -5.37
N GLN A 111 21.95 -12.22 -5.88
CA GLN A 111 20.63 -12.84 -5.97
C GLN A 111 20.23 -13.10 -7.41
N LYS A 112 20.00 -14.38 -7.75
CA LYS A 112 19.63 -14.81 -9.11
C LYS A 112 18.28 -14.23 -9.56
N GLU A 113 17.45 -13.85 -8.60
CA GLU A 113 16.16 -13.22 -8.78
C GLU A 113 16.30 -11.81 -9.38
N TYR A 114 17.41 -11.11 -9.12
CA TYR A 114 17.68 -9.75 -9.62
C TYR A 114 18.34 -9.71 -10.99
N ARG A 115 18.54 -10.85 -11.66
CA ARG A 115 19.23 -10.95 -12.97
C ARG A 115 18.66 -10.06 -14.09
N TYR A 116 17.38 -9.68 -14.00
CA TYR A 116 16.71 -8.75 -14.94
C TYR A 116 16.42 -7.38 -14.33
N GLY A 117 17.15 -7.02 -13.28
CA GLY A 117 16.98 -5.78 -12.54
C GLY A 117 16.26 -5.98 -11.21
N LEU A 118 16.47 -4.99 -10.35
CA LEU A 118 15.91 -4.91 -9.01
C LEU A 118 14.47 -4.36 -9.07
N PRO A 119 13.47 -5.11 -8.57
CA PRO A 119 12.10 -4.62 -8.56
C PRO A 119 11.95 -3.44 -7.59
N PRO A 120 11.00 -2.52 -7.82
CA PRO A 120 10.60 -1.49 -6.85
C PRO A 120 10.22 -2.03 -5.47
N MET A 121 9.61 -3.22 -5.45
CA MET A 121 9.19 -3.92 -4.24
C MET A 121 9.58 -5.39 -4.35
N THR A 122 10.13 -5.97 -3.29
CA THR A 122 10.43 -7.41 -3.19
C THR A 122 9.37 -8.16 -2.40
N ASN A 123 8.51 -7.43 -1.69
CA ASN A 123 7.45 -7.98 -0.87
C ASN A 123 6.11 -7.99 -1.64
N PHE A 124 5.59 -9.18 -1.96
CA PHE A 124 4.32 -9.33 -2.68
C PHE A 124 3.08 -8.89 -1.87
N PHE A 125 3.16 -8.80 -0.54
CA PHE A 125 2.09 -8.22 0.30
C PHE A 125 1.83 -6.74 -0.05
N HIS A 126 2.83 -6.05 -0.59
CA HIS A 126 2.74 -4.64 -0.97
C HIS A 126 2.30 -4.42 -2.42
N LEU A 127 2.35 -5.45 -3.28
CA LEU A 127 2.05 -5.30 -4.70
C LEU A 127 0.56 -4.99 -4.94
N ILE A 128 -0.33 -5.66 -4.22
CA ILE A 128 -1.78 -5.41 -4.32
C ILE A 128 -2.15 -3.96 -3.94
N PRO A 129 -1.80 -3.44 -2.75
CA PRO A 129 -2.14 -2.06 -2.39
C PRO A 129 -1.50 -1.05 -3.33
N TYR A 130 -0.26 -1.26 -3.78
CA TYR A 130 0.39 -0.41 -4.79
C TYR A 130 -0.41 -0.34 -6.10
N ILE A 131 -0.75 -1.50 -6.68
CA ILE A 131 -1.50 -1.57 -7.94
C ILE A 131 -2.91 -1.01 -7.77
N ARG A 132 -3.57 -1.33 -6.66
CA ARG A 132 -4.93 -0.87 -6.39
C ARG A 132 -4.99 0.65 -6.28
N SER A 133 -4.01 1.28 -5.63
CA SER A 133 -3.88 2.74 -5.63
C SER A 133 -3.72 3.31 -7.02
N TYR A 134 -2.85 2.71 -7.85
CA TYR A 134 -2.72 3.10 -9.26
C TYR A 134 -4.06 2.99 -10.00
N LEU A 135 -4.77 1.86 -9.88
CA LEU A 135 -6.06 1.64 -10.53
C LEU A 135 -7.12 2.65 -10.10
N TRP A 136 -7.12 3.06 -8.83
CA TRP A 136 -8.04 4.09 -8.34
C TRP A 136 -7.76 5.47 -8.92
N ILE A 137 -6.49 5.82 -9.15
CA ILE A 137 -6.10 7.17 -9.58
C ILE A 137 -5.76 7.29 -11.07
N LYS A 138 -5.69 6.19 -11.83
CA LYS A 138 -5.18 6.18 -13.22
C LYS A 138 -5.95 7.05 -14.21
N SER A 139 -7.22 7.33 -13.90
CA SER A 139 -8.10 8.19 -14.69
C SER A 139 -8.32 9.57 -14.07
N SER A 140 -7.55 9.94 -13.04
CA SER A 140 -7.75 11.19 -12.27
C SER A 140 -7.35 12.48 -12.98
N GLY A 141 -6.61 12.37 -14.09
CA GLY A 141 -5.99 13.54 -14.75
C GLY A 141 -4.79 14.12 -14.00
N MET A 142 -4.38 13.53 -12.87
CA MET A 142 -3.25 14.03 -12.05
C MET A 142 -1.88 13.48 -12.47
N MET A 143 -1.82 12.61 -13.49
CA MET A 143 -0.57 12.00 -13.97
C MET A 143 -0.23 12.50 -15.36
N THR A 144 1.04 12.85 -15.56
CA THR A 144 1.61 12.99 -16.90
C THR A 144 1.77 11.61 -17.57
N PRO A 145 1.92 11.54 -18.90
CA PRO A 145 2.22 10.29 -19.60
C PRO A 145 3.47 9.59 -19.07
N ASP A 146 4.53 10.34 -18.77
CA ASP A 146 5.80 9.79 -18.27
C ASP A 146 5.65 9.20 -16.87
N GLN A 147 4.94 9.89 -15.98
CA GLN A 147 4.66 9.39 -14.63
C GLN A 147 3.85 8.10 -14.68
N LYS A 148 2.83 8.05 -15.54
CA LYS A 148 2.04 6.84 -15.76
C LYS A 148 2.92 5.70 -16.28
N SER A 149 3.77 5.98 -17.27
CA SER A 149 4.70 4.99 -17.83
C SER A 149 5.69 4.47 -16.77
N GLU A 150 6.23 5.34 -15.92
CA GLU A 150 7.12 4.97 -14.83
C GLU A 150 6.44 4.05 -13.81
N ILE A 151 5.21 4.39 -13.40
CA ILE A 151 4.41 3.57 -12.47
C ILE A 151 4.08 2.22 -13.11
N GLU A 152 3.65 2.18 -14.37
CA GLU A 152 3.33 0.94 -15.07
C GLU A 152 4.56 0.05 -15.24
N LYS A 153 5.73 0.62 -15.53
CA LYS A 153 7.01 -0.09 -15.54
C LYS A 153 7.35 -0.65 -14.17
N ASN A 154 7.10 0.09 -13.09
CA ASN A 154 7.33 -0.37 -11.73
C ASN A 154 6.42 -1.55 -11.36
N ILE A 155 5.15 -1.53 -11.79
CA ILE A 155 4.22 -2.65 -11.64
C ILE A 155 4.75 -3.87 -12.39
N ALA A 156 5.09 -3.71 -13.68
CA ALA A 156 5.60 -4.78 -14.53
C ALA A 156 6.83 -5.46 -13.92
N GLN A 157 7.84 -4.67 -13.52
CA GLN A 157 9.08 -5.20 -12.95
C GLN A 157 8.83 -5.97 -11.63
N THR A 158 7.87 -5.53 -10.83
CA THR A 158 7.50 -6.21 -9.59
C THR A 158 6.71 -7.49 -9.87
N ALA A 159 5.77 -7.47 -10.83
CA ALA A 159 5.02 -8.66 -11.25
C ALA A 159 5.95 -9.73 -11.85
N ASP A 160 6.89 -9.33 -12.70
CA ASP A 160 7.93 -10.22 -13.25
C ASP A 160 8.84 -10.79 -12.16
N TYR A 161 9.10 -10.02 -11.10
CA TYR A 161 9.85 -10.51 -9.94
C TYR A 161 9.06 -11.58 -9.18
N VAL A 162 7.74 -11.43 -9.05
CA VAL A 162 6.89 -12.47 -8.46
C VAL A 162 7.07 -13.78 -9.18
N PHE A 163 7.18 -13.86 -10.51
CA PHE A 163 7.43 -15.14 -11.21
C PHE A 163 8.81 -15.75 -10.94
N ARG A 164 9.80 -14.95 -10.55
CA ARG A 164 11.20 -15.39 -10.35
C ARG A 164 11.51 -15.79 -8.92
N PHE A 165 10.79 -15.20 -7.96
CA PHE A 165 10.99 -15.48 -6.55
C PHE A 165 10.38 -16.84 -6.19
N HIS A 166 11.21 -17.74 -5.67
CA HIS A 166 10.77 -19.04 -5.21
C HIS A 166 10.02 -18.88 -3.88
N GLU A 167 8.79 -19.37 -3.81
CA GLU A 167 8.05 -19.44 -2.54
C GLU A 167 7.94 -20.89 -2.09
N TRP A 168 7.89 -21.07 -0.78
CA TRP A 168 7.82 -22.38 -0.15
C TRP A 168 6.37 -22.88 -0.13
N GLY A 169 6.01 -23.69 -1.13
CA GLY A 169 4.81 -24.54 -1.15
C GLY A 169 3.46 -23.85 -1.42
N PRO A 170 2.41 -24.63 -1.71
CA PRO A 170 1.04 -24.11 -1.85
C PRO A 170 0.50 -23.70 -0.47
N MET A 171 0.53 -22.40 -0.17
CA MET A 171 0.05 -21.80 1.08
C MET A 171 -0.70 -20.50 0.81
N ASN A 172 -1.19 -19.82 1.87
CA ASN A 172 -1.83 -18.50 1.80
C ASN A 172 -1.06 -17.48 0.94
N ARG A 173 0.28 -17.58 0.92
CA ARG A 173 1.15 -16.71 0.12
C ARG A 173 1.00 -16.92 -1.39
N SER A 174 0.76 -18.15 -1.84
CA SER A 174 0.52 -18.46 -3.26
C SER A 174 -0.78 -17.81 -3.77
N ILE A 175 -1.84 -17.79 -2.94
CA ILE A 175 -3.09 -17.10 -3.28
C ILE A 175 -2.87 -15.59 -3.34
N LEU A 176 -2.11 -15.00 -2.40
CA LEU A 176 -1.80 -13.57 -2.42
C LEU A 176 -0.97 -13.17 -3.65
N ARG A 177 -0.03 -14.00 -4.08
CA ARG A 177 0.73 -13.80 -5.32
C ARG A 177 -0.17 -13.88 -6.54
N ALA A 178 -1.06 -14.87 -6.61
CA ALA A 178 -2.04 -14.97 -7.69
C ALA A 178 -2.97 -13.74 -7.75
N ALA A 179 -3.44 -13.27 -6.59
CA ALA A 179 -4.24 -12.05 -6.49
C ALA A 179 -3.45 -10.80 -6.93
N ALA A 180 -2.17 -10.71 -6.58
CA ALA A 180 -1.29 -9.62 -7.02
C ALA A 180 -1.06 -9.65 -8.53
N LEU A 181 -0.85 -10.82 -9.13
CA LEU A 181 -0.70 -10.99 -10.57
C LEU A 181 -2.02 -10.68 -11.31
N MET A 182 -3.18 -11.06 -10.76
CA MET A 182 -4.49 -10.65 -11.28
C MET A 182 -4.68 -9.13 -11.22
N ALA A 183 -4.23 -8.48 -10.14
CA ALA A 183 -4.26 -7.02 -10.07
C ALA A 183 -3.35 -6.40 -11.15
N ALA A 184 -2.16 -6.96 -11.36
CA ALA A 184 -1.21 -6.50 -12.36
C ALA A 184 -1.76 -6.62 -13.78
N SER A 185 -2.43 -7.72 -14.12
CA SER A 185 -3.04 -7.91 -15.44
C SER A 185 -4.16 -6.90 -15.72
N LYS A 186 -4.92 -6.49 -14.69
CA LYS A 186 -5.91 -5.40 -14.81
C LYS A 186 -5.25 -4.04 -15.00
N ALA A 187 -4.12 -3.80 -14.34
CA ALA A 187 -3.38 -2.55 -14.48
C ALA A 187 -2.69 -2.42 -15.84
N LEU A 188 -2.17 -3.54 -16.35
CA LEU A 188 -1.33 -3.65 -17.54
C LEU A 188 -1.89 -4.64 -18.57
N PRO A 189 -3.07 -4.39 -19.16
CA PRO A 189 -3.73 -5.36 -20.04
C PRO A 189 -2.98 -5.64 -21.35
N LYS A 190 -1.98 -4.82 -21.69
CA LYS A 190 -1.13 -4.96 -22.88
C LYS A 190 0.29 -5.43 -22.56
N HIS A 191 0.59 -5.76 -21.30
CA HIS A 191 1.92 -6.28 -20.95
C HIS A 191 2.10 -7.68 -21.60
N PRO A 192 3.26 -7.96 -22.22
CA PRO A 192 3.45 -9.19 -23.00
C PRO A 192 3.55 -10.47 -22.16
N ARG A 193 3.62 -10.37 -20.83
CA ARG A 193 3.80 -11.48 -19.89
C ARG A 193 3.00 -11.26 -18.60
#